data_AF-A0A0F8ZG63-F1
#
_entry.id   AF-A0A0F8ZG63-F1
#
_cell.length_a   1.000
_cell.length_b   1.000
_cell.length_c   1.000
_cell.angle_alpha   90.00
_cell.angle_beta   90.00
_cell.angle_gamma   90.00
#
_symmetry.space_group_name_H-M   'P 1'
#
loop_
_entity.id
_entity.type
_entity.pdbx_description
1 polymer ?
#
loop_
_entity_poly.entity_id
_entity_poly.type
_entity_poly.pdbx_seq_one_letter_code
_entity_poly.pdbx_strand_id
1 'polypeptide(L)'
;FIGSVGLGAIDAAFEFNVEGSDHQNIGIQTTGASKGANVAFISPVRGWDMGVSPTSGNFSIRDRNNSFREAIVIEPGAGSNKVYITASGDVGIHVVAPAGRMEIDQFSTTGAIPVLVLDQADVSEEMIEFQSTIGTGNAIEAVGAKSLTITHFIKVTIPGGLTRYFGVGTIA
;
A
#
# COMPACT_ATOMS: atom_id res chain seq x y z
N PHE A 1 15.66 -9.91 37.14
CA PHE A 1 15.82 -11.17 36.38
C PHE A 1 16.18 -10.81 34.95
N ILE A 2 17.40 -11.12 34.52
CA ILE A 2 17.80 -11.06 33.10
C ILE A 2 17.70 -12.49 32.56
N GLY A 3 16.59 -12.79 31.91
CA GLY A 3 16.38 -14.09 31.26
C GLY A 3 16.53 -13.92 29.76
N SER A 4 17.61 -14.46 29.20
CA SER A 4 17.74 -14.66 27.76
C SER A 4 17.53 -16.14 27.50
N VAL A 5 16.32 -16.51 27.07
CA VAL A 5 16.06 -17.88 26.59
C VAL A 5 16.61 -17.98 25.17
N GLY A 6 17.59 -18.85 24.95
CA GLY A 6 18.05 -19.26 23.63
C GLY A 6 17.46 -20.63 23.29
N LEU A 7 16.92 -20.78 22.08
CA LEU A 7 16.41 -22.05 21.56
C LEU A 7 17.21 -22.39 20.30
N GLY A 8 17.67 -23.64 20.21
CA GLY A 8 18.45 -24.17 19.09
C GLY A 8 18.76 -25.65 19.32
N ALA A 9 18.34 -26.51 18.39
CA ALA A 9 18.83 -27.88 18.26
C ALA A 9 19.76 -27.94 17.05
N ILE A 10 20.86 -28.69 17.17
CA ILE A 10 21.94 -28.80 16.19
C ILE A 10 21.51 -29.18 14.76
N ASP A 11 20.28 -29.70 14.57
CA ASP A 11 19.73 -30.11 13.27
C ASP A 11 18.31 -29.54 12.98
N ALA A 12 17.84 -28.54 13.72
CA ALA A 12 16.54 -27.95 13.43
C ALA A 12 16.59 -27.05 12.19
N ALA A 13 15.59 -27.15 11.29
CA ALA A 13 15.47 -26.24 10.15
C ALA A 13 15.26 -24.77 10.57
N PHE A 14 14.74 -24.54 11.79
CA PHE A 14 14.60 -23.23 12.43
C PHE A 14 14.92 -23.34 13.94
N GLU A 15 15.53 -22.30 14.52
CA GLU A 15 15.90 -22.25 15.94
C GLU A 15 14.69 -22.26 16.90
N PHE A 16 13.52 -21.83 16.43
CA PHE A 16 12.24 -21.89 17.12
C PHE A 16 11.15 -22.34 16.15
N ASN A 17 10.47 -23.46 16.44
CA ASN A 17 9.36 -24.00 15.63
C ASN A 17 8.13 -24.24 16.52
N VAL A 18 6.94 -23.89 16.02
CA VAL A 18 5.64 -24.14 16.65
C VAL A 18 4.75 -24.82 15.62
N GLU A 19 4.48 -26.13 15.78
CA GLU A 19 3.78 -26.96 14.80
C GLU A 19 2.53 -27.63 15.39
N GLY A 20 1.47 -27.77 14.59
CA GLY A 20 0.25 -28.50 14.91
C GLY A 20 -0.70 -28.57 13.72
N SER A 21 -1.82 -29.28 13.87
CA SER A 21 -2.81 -29.48 12.79
C SER A 21 -3.89 -28.39 12.67
N ASP A 22 -4.03 -27.54 13.70
CA ASP A 22 -5.03 -26.46 13.76
C ASP A 22 -4.36 -25.07 13.72
N HIS A 23 -4.91 -24.05 14.38
CA HIS A 23 -4.27 -22.73 14.46
C HIS A 23 -3.19 -22.69 15.55
N GLN A 24 -1.96 -22.40 15.18
CA GLN A 24 -0.87 -22.12 16.10
C GLN A 24 -0.81 -20.61 16.37
N ASN A 25 -0.59 -20.22 17.64
CA ASN A 25 -0.45 -18.82 18.02
C ASN A 25 0.84 -18.62 18.84
N ILE A 26 1.53 -17.52 18.58
CA ILE A 26 2.61 -17.00 19.45
C ILE A 26 2.13 -15.66 19.99
N GLY A 27 1.83 -15.62 21.28
CA GLY A 27 1.33 -14.42 21.96
C GLY A 27 2.45 -13.58 22.55
N ILE A 28 2.43 -12.27 22.28
CA ILE A 28 3.22 -11.27 23.00
C ILE A 28 2.22 -10.27 23.59
N GLN A 29 2.15 -10.20 24.92
CA GLN A 29 1.20 -9.34 25.61
C GLN A 29 1.91 -8.53 26.69
N THR A 30 1.58 -7.24 26.75
CA THR A 30 1.93 -6.37 27.87
C THR A 30 0.68 -6.08 28.69
N THR A 31 0.76 -6.20 30.02
CA THR A 31 -0.37 -5.97 30.93
C THR A 31 -0.42 -4.54 31.49
N GLY A 32 0.62 -3.74 31.28
CA GLY A 32 0.66 -2.34 31.69
C GLY A 32 -0.03 -1.41 30.69
N ALA A 33 -0.67 -0.35 31.18
CA ALA A 33 -1.22 0.71 30.34
C ALA A 33 -0.13 1.37 29.48
N SER A 34 -0.45 1.66 28.22
CA SER A 34 0.46 2.33 27.26
C SER A 34 1.81 1.61 27.08
N LYS A 35 1.76 0.27 27.06
CA LYS A 35 2.90 -0.58 26.72
C LYS A 35 2.65 -1.25 25.38
N GLY A 36 3.71 -1.39 24.60
CA GLY A 36 3.67 -1.97 23.27
C GLY A 36 4.11 -3.42 23.32
N ALA A 37 3.39 -4.28 22.61
CA ALA A 37 3.79 -5.66 22.37
C ALA A 37 4.41 -5.75 20.97
N ASN A 38 5.72 -6.02 20.88
CA ASN A 38 6.46 -5.93 19.62
C ASN A 38 7.38 -7.13 19.42
N VAL A 39 7.57 -7.51 18.16
CA VAL A 39 8.71 -8.30 17.69
C VAL A 39 9.76 -7.34 17.15
N ALA A 40 11.01 -7.57 17.53
CA ALA A 40 12.13 -6.71 17.18
C ALA A 40 13.10 -7.43 16.24
N PHE A 41 13.41 -6.80 15.10
CA PHE A 41 14.41 -7.26 14.15
C PHE A 41 15.60 -6.32 14.22
N ILE A 42 16.70 -6.75 14.83
CA ILE A 42 17.81 -5.86 15.20
C ILE A 42 19.14 -6.38 14.63
N SER A 43 19.92 -5.45 14.08
CA SER A 43 21.35 -5.56 13.77
C SER A 43 22.12 -4.52 14.60
N PRO A 44 23.47 -4.53 14.63
CA PRO A 44 24.24 -3.59 15.44
C PRO A 44 23.97 -2.10 15.18
N VAL A 45 23.44 -1.74 14.01
CA VAL A 45 23.23 -0.33 13.61
C VAL A 45 21.83 -0.02 13.09
N ARG A 46 20.96 -1.03 12.93
CA ARG A 46 19.60 -0.89 12.40
C ARG A 46 18.65 -1.81 13.12
N GLY A 47 17.41 -1.38 13.28
CA GLY A 47 16.40 -2.09 14.01
C GLY A 47 15.01 -1.68 13.54
N TRP A 48 14.13 -2.67 13.42
CA TRP A 48 12.73 -2.47 13.12
C TRP A 48 11.88 -3.14 14.18
N ASP A 49 10.76 -2.52 14.48
CA ASP A 49 9.72 -3.10 15.33
C ASP A 49 8.46 -3.33 14.54
N MET A 50 7.81 -4.45 14.84
CA MET A 50 6.49 -4.78 14.34
C MET A 50 5.61 -5.16 15.53
N GLY A 51 4.44 -4.54 15.67
CA GLY A 51 3.51 -4.86 16.74
C GLY A 51 2.61 -3.71 17.13
N VAL A 52 2.21 -3.68 18.39
CA VAL A 52 1.34 -2.62 18.93
C VAL A 52 2.21 -1.49 19.45
N SER A 53 1.97 -0.29 18.93
CA SER A 53 2.64 0.93 19.34
C SER A 53 2.29 1.27 20.80
N PRO A 54 3.29 1.48 21.69
CA PRO A 54 3.05 1.81 23.10
C PRO A 54 2.35 3.17 23.28
N THR A 55 2.48 4.07 22.30
CA THR A 55 1.99 5.44 22.39
C THR A 55 0.56 5.57 21.86
N SER A 56 0.27 4.97 20.70
CA SER A 56 -1.04 5.11 20.02
C SER A 56 -1.95 3.90 20.20
N GLY A 57 -1.42 2.72 20.55
CA GLY A 57 -2.20 1.47 20.55
C GLY A 57 -2.49 0.92 19.14
N ASN A 58 -1.95 1.55 18.10
CA ASN A 58 -2.09 1.12 16.71
C ASN A 58 -1.21 -0.09 16.42
N PHE A 59 -1.57 -0.88 15.42
CA PHE A 59 -0.60 -1.77 14.80
C PHE A 59 0.37 -0.93 13.96
N SER A 60 1.67 -1.13 14.11
CA SER A 60 2.67 -0.43 13.30
C SER A 60 3.91 -1.24 12.96
N ILE A 61 4.52 -0.87 11.83
CA ILE A 61 5.90 -1.21 11.47
C ILE A 61 6.71 0.08 11.58
N ARG A 62 7.74 0.08 12.42
CA ARG A 62 8.42 1.32 12.82
C ARG A 62 9.94 1.17 12.88
N ASP A 63 10.62 2.22 12.45
CA ASP A 63 12.07 2.32 12.50
C ASP A 63 12.52 2.62 13.93
N ARG A 64 13.12 1.63 14.59
CA ARG A 64 13.57 1.74 15.99
C ARG A 64 14.64 2.82 16.14
N ASN A 65 15.50 3.01 15.16
CA ASN A 65 16.67 3.89 15.28
C ASN A 65 16.33 5.36 15.03
N ASN A 66 15.18 5.64 14.42
CA ASN A 66 14.76 6.99 14.08
C ASN A 66 13.52 7.41 14.89
N SER A 67 13.69 7.49 16.22
CA SER A 67 12.64 7.91 17.17
C SER A 67 11.33 7.10 17.05
N PHE A 68 11.42 5.83 16.68
CA PHE A 68 10.25 4.97 16.43
C PHE A 68 9.30 5.52 15.36
N ARG A 69 9.84 6.16 14.32
CA ARG A 69 9.06 6.64 13.19
C ARG A 69 8.26 5.49 12.58
N GLU A 70 6.96 5.63 12.57
CA GLU A 70 6.05 4.63 12.01
C GLU A 70 6.04 4.75 10.48
N ALA A 71 6.41 3.67 9.80
CA ALA A 71 6.40 3.59 8.35
C ALA A 71 5.04 3.10 7.83
N ILE A 72 4.42 2.18 8.55
CA ILE A 72 3.05 1.69 8.31
C ILE A 72 2.30 1.72 9.63
N VAL A 73 1.08 2.25 9.62
CA VAL A 73 0.19 2.36 10.79
C VAL A 73 -1.19 1.89 10.38
N ILE A 74 -1.79 1.04 11.20
CA ILE A 74 -3.19 0.63 11.09
C ILE A 74 -3.85 0.91 12.43
N GLU A 75 -4.81 1.84 12.43
CA GLU A 75 -5.56 2.20 13.62
C GLU A 75 -6.56 1.11 14.00
N PRO A 76 -6.86 0.94 15.30
CA PRO A 76 -7.92 0.06 15.76
C PRO A 76 -9.25 0.40 15.08
N GLY A 77 -9.91 -0.61 14.51
CA GLY A 77 -11.17 -0.44 13.80
C GLY A 77 -11.02 0.08 12.37
N ALA A 78 -9.80 0.24 11.84
CA ALA A 78 -9.61 0.40 10.40
C ALA A 78 -10.33 -0.76 9.69
N GLY A 79 -11.33 -0.44 8.87
CA GLY A 79 -12.13 -1.45 8.17
C GLY A 79 -11.29 -2.33 7.24
N SER A 80 -11.91 -3.34 6.63
CA SER A 80 -11.18 -4.30 5.80
C SER A 80 -10.54 -3.68 4.55
N ASN A 81 -9.49 -4.35 4.05
CA ASN A 81 -8.88 -4.14 2.74
C ASN A 81 -8.33 -2.72 2.50
N LYS A 82 -7.83 -2.04 3.53
CA LYS A 82 -7.22 -0.70 3.37
C LYS A 82 -5.96 -0.71 2.50
N VAL A 83 -5.22 -1.82 2.54
CA VAL A 83 -4.25 -2.20 1.52
C VAL A 83 -4.44 -3.69 1.28
N TYR A 84 -4.64 -4.08 0.03
CA TYR A 84 -4.83 -5.47 -0.38
C TYR A 84 -3.92 -5.79 -1.55
N ILE A 85 -3.17 -6.89 -1.47
CA ILE A 85 -2.33 -7.37 -2.56
C ILE A 85 -2.84 -8.75 -2.95
N THR A 86 -3.29 -8.88 -4.20
CA THR A 86 -3.83 -10.13 -4.74
C THR A 86 -2.72 -11.15 -5.00
N ALA A 87 -3.09 -12.42 -5.22
CA ALA A 87 -2.15 -13.46 -5.62
C ALA A 87 -1.45 -13.18 -6.97
N SER A 88 -2.07 -12.37 -7.85
CA SER A 88 -1.49 -11.90 -9.11
C SER A 88 -0.58 -10.69 -8.95
N GLY A 89 -0.44 -10.15 -7.74
CA GLY A 89 0.38 -8.99 -7.40
C GLY A 89 -0.30 -7.64 -7.63
N ASP A 90 -1.61 -7.63 -7.95
CA ASP A 90 -2.37 -6.38 -8.12
C ASP A 90 -2.70 -5.77 -6.75
N VAL A 91 -2.64 -4.43 -6.66
CA VAL A 91 -2.78 -3.67 -5.42
C VAL A 91 -4.13 -2.95 -5.36
N GLY A 92 -4.91 -3.20 -4.31
CA GLY A 92 -6.17 -2.54 -4.02
C GLY A 92 -6.09 -1.68 -2.76
N ILE A 93 -6.70 -0.50 -2.81
CA ILE A 93 -7.00 0.33 -1.64
C ILE A 93 -8.52 0.37 -1.49
N HIS A 94 -9.02 -0.24 -0.41
CA HIS A 94 -10.44 -0.43 -0.11
C HIS A 94 -11.22 -1.30 -1.12
N VAL A 95 -10.50 -2.07 -1.95
CA VAL A 95 -11.04 -3.01 -2.95
C VAL A 95 -10.27 -4.34 -2.90
N VAL A 96 -10.98 -5.46 -3.08
CA VAL A 96 -10.39 -6.83 -3.02
C VAL A 96 -10.10 -7.43 -4.38
N ALA A 97 -10.73 -6.92 -5.43
CA ALA A 97 -10.55 -7.37 -6.79
C ALA A 97 -10.29 -6.14 -7.69
N PRO A 98 -9.07 -5.59 -7.65
CA PRO A 98 -8.69 -4.49 -8.52
C PRO A 98 -8.98 -4.81 -9.99
N ALA A 99 -9.59 -3.88 -10.71
CA ALA A 99 -9.85 -3.96 -12.15
C ALA A 99 -8.59 -3.74 -13.01
N GLY A 100 -7.47 -3.39 -12.37
CA GLY A 100 -6.16 -3.23 -13.00
C GLY A 100 -5.03 -3.52 -12.00
N ARG A 101 -3.78 -3.22 -12.38
CA ARG A 101 -2.61 -3.47 -11.50
C ARG A 101 -2.68 -2.71 -10.17
N MET A 102 -3.34 -1.56 -10.17
CA MET A 102 -3.60 -0.76 -8.99
C MET A 102 -5.00 -0.16 -9.09
N GLU A 103 -5.79 -0.25 -8.02
CA GLU A 103 -7.07 0.42 -7.90
C GLU A 103 -7.24 1.03 -6.51
N ILE A 104 -7.75 2.26 -6.47
CA ILE A 104 -8.21 2.92 -5.25
C ILE A 104 -9.71 3.11 -5.43
N ASP A 105 -10.51 2.58 -4.51
CA ASP A 105 -11.97 2.70 -4.55
C ASP A 105 -12.45 3.40 -3.27
N GLN A 106 -13.27 4.43 -3.40
CA GLN A 106 -13.88 5.08 -2.22
C GLN A 106 -15.10 4.31 -1.69
N PHE A 107 -15.63 3.33 -2.43
CA PHE A 107 -16.81 2.52 -2.11
C PHE A 107 -17.97 3.35 -1.52
N SER A 108 -18.16 4.56 -2.02
CA SER A 108 -19.17 5.51 -1.55
C SER A 108 -20.11 5.87 -2.70
N THR A 109 -21.41 5.76 -2.45
CA THR A 109 -22.45 6.09 -3.44
C THR A 109 -22.74 7.60 -3.51
N THR A 110 -22.22 8.37 -2.56
CA THR A 110 -22.42 9.83 -2.49
C THR A 110 -21.21 10.63 -2.96
N GLY A 111 -20.08 9.97 -3.26
CA GLY A 111 -18.87 10.63 -3.80
C GLY A 111 -18.24 11.65 -2.85
N ALA A 112 -18.50 11.53 -1.54
CA ALA A 112 -18.18 12.58 -0.56
C ALA A 112 -16.67 12.82 -0.35
N ILE A 113 -15.80 11.88 -0.74
CA ILE A 113 -14.35 11.98 -0.58
C ILE A 113 -13.69 11.70 -1.94
N PRO A 114 -12.78 12.56 -2.43
CA PRO A 114 -12.02 12.26 -3.65
C PRO A 114 -11.23 10.97 -3.49
N VAL A 115 -11.26 10.11 -4.52
CA VAL A 115 -10.51 8.83 -4.54
C VAL A 115 -9.00 9.08 -4.50
N LEU A 116 -8.54 10.09 -5.25
CA LEU A 116 -7.14 10.48 -5.34
C LEU A 116 -7.05 12.00 -5.32
N VAL A 117 -6.32 12.53 -4.33
CA VAL A 117 -5.88 13.93 -4.29
C VAL A 117 -4.37 13.92 -4.46
N LEU A 118 -3.87 14.70 -5.41
CA LEU A 118 -2.45 14.88 -5.63
C LEU A 118 -2.13 16.33 -5.29
N ASP A 119 -1.21 16.49 -4.36
CA ASP A 119 -0.74 17.77 -3.87
C ASP A 119 0.79 17.78 -3.94
N GLN A 120 1.34 18.84 -4.52
CA GLN A 120 2.77 19.01 -4.69
C GLN A 120 3.14 20.41 -4.25
N ALA A 121 3.91 20.50 -3.15
CA ALA A 121 4.47 21.76 -2.67
C ALA A 121 5.69 22.18 -3.51
N ASP A 122 6.35 21.23 -4.15
CA ASP A 122 7.46 21.48 -5.06
C ASP A 122 6.95 22.03 -6.40
N VAL A 123 7.70 22.97 -6.98
CA VAL A 123 7.33 23.67 -8.22
C VAL A 123 8.33 23.44 -9.36
N SER A 124 9.43 22.71 -9.11
CA SER A 124 10.44 22.44 -10.13
C SER A 124 10.09 21.29 -11.08
N GLU A 125 9.18 20.39 -10.69
CA GLU A 125 8.86 19.16 -11.42
C GLU A 125 7.38 19.03 -11.78
N GLU A 126 7.07 18.21 -12.79
CA GLU A 126 5.71 17.86 -13.14
C GLU A 126 4.98 17.09 -12.02
N MET A 127 3.74 17.47 -11.73
CA MET A 127 2.91 16.80 -10.71
C MET A 127 2.49 15.36 -11.11
N ILE A 128 2.24 15.12 -12.40
CA ILE A 128 1.90 13.80 -12.93
C ILE A 128 2.44 13.66 -14.35
N GLU A 129 3.18 12.59 -14.60
CA GLU A 129 3.54 12.14 -15.94
C GLU A 129 2.82 10.82 -16.24
N PHE A 130 2.12 10.75 -17.37
CA PHE A 130 1.55 9.51 -17.87
C PHE A 130 2.46 8.94 -18.96
N GLN A 131 3.12 7.83 -18.67
CA GLN A 131 3.95 7.11 -19.63
C GLN A 131 3.26 5.82 -20.06
N SER A 132 3.13 5.62 -21.37
CA SER A 132 2.56 4.39 -21.94
C SER A 132 3.18 4.11 -23.29
N THR A 133 3.24 2.84 -23.69
CA THR A 133 3.52 2.48 -25.08
C THR A 133 2.32 2.86 -25.94
N ILE A 134 2.54 3.58 -27.04
CA ILE A 134 1.46 3.96 -27.96
C ILE A 134 0.87 2.70 -28.59
N GLY A 135 -0.44 2.50 -28.44
CA GLY A 135 -1.17 1.35 -28.98
C GLY A 135 -2.67 1.57 -28.98
N THR A 136 -3.38 0.89 -29.88
CA THR A 136 -4.85 0.93 -29.93
C THR A 136 -5.42 0.38 -28.62
N GLY A 137 -6.28 1.16 -27.94
CA GLY A 137 -6.91 0.77 -26.68
C GLY A 137 -6.13 1.12 -25.41
N ASN A 138 -4.95 1.76 -25.51
CA ASN A 138 -4.18 2.21 -24.35
C ASN A 138 -4.71 3.56 -23.81
N ALA A 139 -4.34 3.88 -22.56
CA ALA A 139 -4.73 5.13 -21.89
C ALA A 139 -4.20 6.39 -22.62
N ILE A 140 -3.09 6.24 -23.35
CA ILE A 140 -2.57 7.19 -24.34
C ILE A 140 -2.76 6.53 -25.70
N GLU A 141 -3.81 6.95 -26.40
CA GLU A 141 -4.19 6.39 -27.70
C GLU A 141 -3.63 7.27 -28.83
N ALA A 142 -2.99 6.65 -29.82
CA ALA A 142 -2.71 7.32 -31.09
C ALA A 142 -4.01 7.50 -31.87
N VAL A 143 -4.30 8.74 -32.29
CA VAL A 143 -5.39 9.04 -33.24
C VAL A 143 -5.04 8.43 -34.60
N GLY A 144 -5.29 7.14 -34.76
CA GLY A 144 -5.00 6.35 -35.96
C GLY A 144 -6.18 5.54 -36.50
N ALA A 145 -7.32 5.49 -35.79
CA ALA A 145 -8.51 4.77 -36.24
C ALA A 145 -9.67 5.67 -36.70
N LYS A 146 -9.57 7.00 -36.58
CA LYS A 146 -10.46 7.98 -37.24
C LYS A 146 -9.68 9.22 -37.66
N SER A 147 -9.90 9.65 -38.91
CA SER A 147 -9.25 10.81 -39.53
C SER A 147 -9.51 12.09 -38.73
N LEU A 148 -8.46 12.64 -38.11
CA LEU A 148 -8.02 14.04 -38.18
C LEU A 148 -6.65 14.16 -37.48
N THR A 149 -5.85 15.08 -37.98
CA THR A 149 -4.39 15.16 -37.86
C THR A 149 -3.85 15.31 -36.42
N ILE A 150 -3.05 14.32 -35.99
CA ILE A 150 -2.06 14.33 -34.90
C ILE A 150 -2.44 14.99 -33.57
N THR A 151 -3.24 14.35 -32.71
CA THR A 151 -3.20 14.66 -31.27
C THR A 151 -3.35 13.41 -30.42
N HIS A 152 -2.41 13.14 -29.50
CA HIS A 152 -2.65 12.18 -28.42
C HIS A 152 -3.67 12.78 -27.46
N PHE A 153 -4.47 11.94 -26.82
CA PHE A 153 -5.44 12.40 -25.82
C PHE A 153 -5.39 11.54 -24.56
N ILE A 154 -5.77 12.15 -23.45
CA ILE A 154 -6.16 11.43 -22.24
C ILE A 154 -7.67 11.17 -22.32
N LYS A 155 -8.07 9.90 -22.21
CA LYS A 155 -9.48 9.49 -22.12
C LYS A 155 -9.92 9.47 -20.66
N VAL A 156 -10.98 10.21 -20.35
CA VAL A 156 -11.66 10.15 -19.05
C VAL A 156 -13.06 9.58 -19.24
N THR A 157 -13.31 8.43 -18.62
CA THR A 157 -14.64 7.79 -18.59
C THR A 157 -15.40 8.29 -17.38
N ILE A 158 -16.57 8.86 -17.60
CA ILE A 158 -17.48 9.32 -16.56
C ILE A 158 -18.60 8.27 -16.40
N PRO A 159 -18.97 7.88 -15.16
CA PRO A 159 -20.12 7.00 -14.92
C PRO A 159 -21.37 7.49 -15.67
N GLY A 160 -22.11 6.55 -16.28
CA GLY A 160 -23.23 6.87 -17.18
C GLY A 160 -22.88 6.97 -18.67
N GLY A 161 -21.67 6.52 -19.06
CA GLY A 161 -21.30 6.33 -20.47
C GLY A 161 -20.77 7.58 -21.18
N LEU A 162 -20.59 8.68 -20.45
CA LEU A 162 -19.99 9.90 -20.99
C LEU A 162 -18.47 9.75 -21.02
N THR A 163 -17.84 10.00 -22.15
CA THR A 163 -16.37 10.05 -22.27
C THR A 163 -15.93 11.47 -22.60
N ARG A 164 -14.89 11.96 -21.92
CA ARG A 164 -14.21 13.21 -22.23
C ARG A 164 -12.80 12.92 -22.73
N TYR A 165 -12.36 13.71 -23.68
CA TYR A 165 -11.03 13.62 -24.27
C TYR A 165 -10.32 14.94 -24.05
N PHE A 166 -9.15 14.89 -23.42
CA PHE A 166 -8.27 16.05 -23.25
C PHE A 166 -7.15 15.89 -24.28
N GLY A 167 -7.05 16.81 -25.24
CA GLY A 167 -5.93 16.82 -26.17
C GLY A 167 -4.64 17.11 -25.40
N VAL A 168 -3.63 16.25 -25.55
CA VAL A 168 -2.32 16.40 -24.88
C VAL A 168 -1.17 16.67 -25.86
N GLY A 169 -1.52 17.23 -27.03
CA GLY A 169 -0.58 17.93 -27.91
C GLY A 169 -0.62 17.51 -29.38
N THR A 170 -0.15 18.41 -30.25
CA THR A 170 0.34 18.14 -31.62
C THR A 170 1.87 18.06 -31.57
N ILE A 171 2.49 17.03 -32.15
CA ILE A 171 3.94 17.08 -32.45
C ILE A 171 4.16 18.17 -33.51
N ALA A 172 4.94 19.19 -33.17
CA ALA A 172 5.51 20.12 -34.13
C ALA A 172 6.72 19.48 -34.84
#